data_AF-A0A9X8IZ06-F1
#
_entry.id   AF-A0A9X8IZ06-F1
#
_cell.length_a   1.000
_cell.length_b   1.000
_cell.length_c   1.000
_cell.angle_alpha   90.00
_cell.angle_beta   90.00
_cell.angle_gamma   90.00
#
_symmetry.space_group_name_H-M   'P 1'
#
loop_
_entity.id
_entity.type
_entity.pdbx_description
1 polymer ?
#
loop_
_entity_poly.entity_id
_entity_poly.type
_entity_poly.pdbx_seq_one_letter_code
_entity_poly.pdbx_strand_id
1 'polypeptide(L)' 'MRSFGINLLRTMTNLRIRRKVFDARNPFIPDLPKQPYRHGVGVYEGVVAHSTATPEAPAINIQKYESRT' A
#
# COMPACT_ATOMS: atom_id res chain seq x y z
N MET A 1 -21.61 16.07 -31.70
CA MET A 1 -20.22 15.55 -31.55
C MET A 1 -19.52 15.98 -30.24
N ARG A 2 -20.17 16.64 -29.26
CA ARG A 2 -19.54 17.08 -27.98
C ARG A 2 -19.65 16.08 -26.81
N SER A 3 -20.52 15.07 -26.91
CA SER A 3 -20.77 14.09 -25.84
C SER A 3 -19.70 13.00 -25.73
N PHE A 4 -19.05 12.64 -26.84
CA PHE A 4 -18.04 11.56 -26.86
C PHE A 4 -16.80 11.90 -26.03
N GLY A 5 -16.32 13.15 -26.09
CA GLY A 5 -15.14 13.60 -25.32
C GLY A 5 -15.38 13.65 -23.80
N ILE A 6 -16.58 14.00 -23.35
CA ILE A 6 -16.94 14.06 -21.92
C ILE A 6 -17.03 12.66 -21.32
N ASN A 7 -17.62 11.70 -22.05
CA ASN A 7 -17.70 10.31 -21.62
C ASN A 7 -16.31 9.65 -21.56
N LEU A 8 -15.41 9.97 -22.49
CA LEU A 8 -14.03 9.49 -22.48
C LEU A 8 -13.25 10.06 -21.28
N LEU A 9 -13.33 11.37 -21.05
CA LEU A 9 -12.67 12.03 -19.91
C LEU A 9 -13.17 11.50 -18.56
N ARG A 10 -14.49 11.30 -18.43
CA ARG A 10 -15.11 10.70 -17.24
C ARG A 10 -14.64 9.26 -17.02
N THR A 11 -14.52 8.46 -18.08
CA THR A 11 -14.04 7.07 -17.98
C THR A 11 -12.58 7.01 -17.57
N MET A 12 -11.74 7.88 -18.14
CA MET A 12 -10.32 7.97 -17.79
C MET A 12 -10.08 8.45 -16.36
N THR A 13 -10.83 9.46 -15.89
CA THR A 13 -10.73 9.92 -14.51
C THR A 13 -11.19 8.85 -13.52
N ASN A 14 -12.28 8.12 -13.81
CA ASN A 14 -12.73 7.00 -12.99
C ASN A 14 -11.71 5.86 -12.94
N LEU A 15 -11.12 5.48 -14.08
CA LEU A 15 -10.06 4.47 -14.14
C LEU A 15 -8.83 4.89 -13.32
N ARG A 16 -8.44 6.16 -13.39
CA ARG A 16 -7.31 6.72 -12.64
C ARG A 16 -7.54 6.68 -11.13
N ILE A 17 -8.73 7.05 -10.67
CA ILE A 17 -9.09 7.01 -9.24
C ILE A 17 -9.13 5.55 -8.75
N ARG A 18 -9.75 4.64 -9.53
CA ARG A 18 -9.81 3.20 -9.22
C ARG A 18 -8.41 2.59 -9.05
N ARG A 19 -7.46 2.93 -9.93
CA ARG A 19 -6.05 2.47 -9.83
C ARG A 19 -5.39 2.93 -8.54
N LYS A 20 -5.50 4.22 -8.17
CA LYS A 20 -4.94 4.73 -6.90
C LYS A 20 -5.52 4.00 -5.67
N VAL A 21 -6.81 3.68 -5.69
CA VAL A 21 -7.48 2.95 -4.59
C VAL A 21 -7.10 1.46 -4.54
N PHE A 22 -6.73 0.85 -5.67
CA PHE A 22 -6.25 -0.52 -5.71
C PHE A 22 -4.80 -0.63 -5.24
N ASP A 23 -3.94 0.28 -5.66
CA ASP A 23 -2.53 0.34 -5.27
C ASP A 23 -2.36 0.59 -3.75
N ALA A 24 -3.21 1.44 -3.17
CA ALA A 24 -3.25 1.68 -1.73
C ALA A 24 -3.60 0.43 -0.87
N ARG A 25 -4.09 -0.65 -1.47
CA ARG A 25 -4.49 -1.88 -0.76
C ARG A 25 -3.42 -2.97 -0.73
N ASN A 26 -2.31 -2.80 -1.44
CA ASN A 26 -1.17 -3.71 -1.38
C ASN A 26 0.06 -2.95 -0.87
N PRO A 27 0.21 -2.75 0.46
CA PRO A 27 1.30 -1.97 1.06
C PRO A 27 2.64 -2.73 1.05
N PHE A 28 2.93 -3.47 -0.02
CA PHE A 28 4.14 -4.26 -0.18
C PHE A 28 5.29 -3.34 -0.59
N ILE A 29 6.36 -3.31 0.21
CA ILE A 29 7.61 -2.65 -0.15
C ILE A 29 8.46 -3.69 -0.91
N PRO A 30 8.77 -3.45 -2.20
CA PRO A 30 9.61 -4.37 -2.95
C PRO A 30 11.00 -4.47 -2.33
N ASP A 31 11.68 -5.59 -2.57
CA ASP A 31 13.10 -5.77 -2.25
C ASP A 31 13.49 -5.73 -0.76
N LEU A 32 12.52 -5.79 0.16
CA LEU A 32 12.81 -6.06 1.57
C LEU A 32 13.52 -7.41 1.77
N PRO A 33 14.48 -7.52 2.71
CA PRO A 33 15.12 -8.78 3.05
C PRO A 33 14.10 -9.86 3.45
N LYS A 34 14.23 -11.06 2.87
CA LYS A 34 13.36 -12.21 3.15
C LYS A 34 14.09 -13.21 4.04
N GLN A 35 14.18 -12.90 5.32
CA GLN A 35 14.80 -13.79 6.31
C GLN A 35 13.76 -14.75 6.89
N PRO A 36 14.03 -16.08 6.94
CA PRO A 36 13.12 -17.02 7.58
C PRO A 36 13.11 -16.86 9.10
N TYR A 37 12.02 -17.28 9.75
CA TYR A 37 12.00 -17.43 11.21
C TYR A 37 12.94 -18.56 11.65
N ARG A 38 13.23 -18.62 12.96
CA ARG A 38 14.16 -19.61 13.54
C ARG A 38 13.82 -21.04 13.14
N HIS A 39 12.54 -21.36 13.00
CA HIS A 39 12.04 -22.69 12.65
C HIS A 39 11.58 -22.84 11.20
N GLY A 40 11.81 -21.84 10.33
CA GLY A 40 11.51 -21.90 8.89
C GLY A 40 10.53 -20.83 8.40
N VAL A 41 10.22 -20.88 7.10
CA VAL A 41 9.27 -19.95 6.46
C VAL A 41 7.84 -20.33 6.86
N GLY A 42 7.05 -19.36 7.32
CA GLY A 42 5.66 -19.58 7.74
C GLY A 42 5.49 -20.17 9.14
N VAL A 43 6.58 -20.40 9.88
CA VAL A 43 6.55 -20.91 11.26
C VAL A 43 6.57 -19.74 12.25
N TYR A 44 5.43 -19.05 12.37
CA TYR A 44 5.26 -17.92 13.29
C TYR A 44 5.10 -18.41 14.73
N GLU A 45 5.93 -17.89 15.66
CA GLU A 45 5.94 -18.31 17.07
C GLU A 45 5.00 -17.47 17.97
N GLY A 46 4.58 -16.28 17.51
CA GLY A 46 3.73 -15.38 18.26
C GLY A 46 3.50 -14.03 17.56
N VAL A 47 2.80 -13.12 18.25
CA VAL A 47 2.51 -11.76 17.77
C VAL A 47 3.02 -10.73 18.78
N VAL A 48 3.55 -9.60 18.28
CA VAL A 48 4.01 -8.49 19.12
C VAL A 48 3.15 -7.26 18.84
N ALA A 49 2.60 -6.67 19.90
CA ALA A 49 1.85 -5.43 19.79
C ALA A 49 2.81 -4.24 19.86
N HIS A 50 2.72 -3.36 18.85
CA HIS A 50 3.45 -2.09 18.81
C HIS A 50 2.48 -0.94 18.56
N SER A 51 2.83 0.24 19.09
CA SER A 51 2.22 1.51 18.68
C SER A 51 3.13 2.22 17.69
N THR A 52 2.58 3.14 16.89
CA THR A 52 3.42 3.99 16.05
C THR A 52 4.24 4.94 16.94
N ALA A 53 5.46 5.25 16.52
CA ALA A 53 6.25 6.29 17.18
C ALA A 53 5.61 7.69 17.05
N THR A 54 4.72 7.86 16.08
CA THR A 54 3.93 9.08 15.82
C THR A 54 2.43 8.73 15.82
N PRO A 55 1.71 8.96 16.93
CA PRO A 55 0.32 8.50 17.11
C PRO A 55 -0.67 9.09 16.09
N GLU A 56 -0.42 10.30 15.61
CA GLU A 56 -1.32 11.04 14.71
C GLU A 56 -0.98 10.84 13.23
N ALA A 57 0.12 10.15 12.92
CA ALA A 57 0.56 9.97 11.55
C ALA A 57 -0.36 8.98 10.80
N PRO A 58 -0.88 9.34 9.62
CA PRO A 58 -1.64 8.41 8.80
C PRO A 58 -0.79 7.21 8.36
N ALA A 59 -1.42 6.02 8.26
CA ALA A 59 -0.74 4.79 7.86
C ALA A 59 0.03 4.90 6.53
N ILE A 60 -0.47 5.70 5.58
CA ILE A 60 0.22 5.96 4.29
C ILE A 60 1.54 6.73 4.46
N ASN A 61 1.65 7.59 5.46
CA ASN A 61 2.87 8.35 5.72
C ASN A 61 3.91 7.45 6.39
N ILE A 62 3.47 6.56 7.27
CA ILE A 62 4.33 5.53 7.87
C ILE A 62 4.87 4.61 6.77
N GLN A 63 4.01 4.07 5.89
CA GLN A 63 4.46 3.21 4.80
C GLN A 63 5.50 3.88 3.89
N LYS A 64 5.30 5.17 3.57
CA LYS A 64 6.26 5.95 2.77
C LYS A 64 7.57 6.26 3.49
N TYR A 65 7.56 6.27 4.81
CA TYR A 65 8.78 6.41 5.62
C TYR A 65 9.56 5.10 5.60
N GLU A 66 8.89 3.98 5.89
CA GLU A 66 9.48 2.63 5.89
C GLU A 66 10.06 2.24 4.52
N SER A 67 9.42 2.65 3.42
CA SER A 67 9.85 2.31 2.05
C SER A 67 11.11 3.04 1.56
N ARG A 68 11.77 3.85 2.40
CA ARG A 68 13.00 4.60 2.03
C ARG A 68 14.29 3.87 2.42
N THR A 69 14.17 2.74 3.08
CA THR A 69 15.29 1.90 3.53
C THR A 69 15.71 0.97 2.41
#